data_AF-A0A4W2DZV8-F1
#
_entry.id   AF-A0A4W2DZV8-F1
#
_cell.length_a   1.000
_cell.length_b   1.000
_cell.length_c   1.000
_cell.angle_alpha   90.00
_cell.angle_beta   90.00
_cell.angle_gamma   90.00
#
_symmetry.space_group_name_H-M   'P 1'
#
loop_
_entity.id
_entity.type
_entity.pdbx_description
1 polymer ?
#
loop_
_entity_poly.entity_id
_entity_poly.type
_entity_poly.pdbx_seq_one_letter_code
_entity_poly.pdbx_strand_id
1 'polypeptide(L)'
;MAAAQAVEEMRTRVVLGEFGVRNVHTTDFPGNYSGYDDAWDQDRFEKNFRVDVVHMDENSLEFDMVGIDAAIANAFRRILLAEVPTMAVEKVLVYNNTSIVQDEILAHRLGLIPIHADPRLFEYRNQGDEGGTEIDTLQFRLQVRCTRNPHAAKDSSDPNELYVNHRVYTRHMTWVPLGNQADLFPEGAIRPVHDDILIAQLRPGQEIDLLMHCVKGIGKDHAKFSPVATASYRLLPDITLLEPVEGEAAEELSRCFSPGVIEVQEIQGKKVARVANPRLDTFSREVFRNEKLKKVVRLARVRDHFIFSVESTGVLPPDVLVSEAIKVLMGKCQRFLDELDAVQMD
;
A
#
# COMPACT_ATOMS: atom_id res chain seq x y z
N MET A 1 -30.37 22.25 23.54
CA MET A 1 -28.90 22.33 23.38
C MET A 1 -28.23 20.97 23.48
N ALA A 2 -28.41 20.20 24.57
CA ALA A 2 -27.78 18.87 24.72
C ALA A 2 -28.15 17.84 23.62
N ALA A 3 -29.43 17.79 23.20
CA ALA A 3 -29.86 16.85 22.15
C ALA A 3 -29.23 17.14 20.78
N ALA A 4 -29.07 18.41 20.41
CA ALA A 4 -28.43 18.80 19.15
C ALA A 4 -26.94 18.43 19.14
N GLN A 5 -26.25 18.55 20.28
CA GLN A 5 -24.85 18.17 20.40
C GLN A 5 -24.64 16.66 20.29
N ALA A 6 -25.56 15.85 20.83
CA ALA A 6 -25.53 14.40 20.67
C ALA A 6 -25.77 13.98 19.21
N VAL A 7 -26.68 14.66 18.50
CA VAL A 7 -26.89 14.44 17.05
C VAL A 7 -25.64 14.78 16.25
N GLU A 8 -24.98 15.90 16.57
CA GLU A 8 -23.75 16.32 15.90
C GLU A 8 -22.61 15.30 16.11
N GLU A 9 -22.44 14.79 17.34
CA GLU A 9 -21.48 13.73 17.62
C GLU A 9 -21.81 12.42 16.89
N MET A 10 -23.09 12.06 16.82
CA MET A 10 -23.55 10.86 16.13
C MET A 10 -23.21 10.87 14.64
N ARG A 11 -23.31 12.04 13.98
CA ARG A 11 -23.04 12.19 12.55
C ARG A 11 -21.56 12.45 12.20
N THR A 12 -20.76 13.01 13.11
CA THR A 12 -19.39 13.45 12.79
C THR A 12 -18.27 12.67 13.48
N ARG A 13 -18.58 11.90 14.53
CA ARG A 13 -17.57 11.21 15.35
C ARG A 13 -17.87 9.74 15.53
N VAL A 14 -16.86 8.92 15.25
CA VAL A 14 -16.85 7.49 15.62
C VAL A 14 -16.20 7.38 17.00
N VAL A 15 -16.99 7.03 18.02
CA VAL A 15 -16.54 7.06 19.42
C VAL A 15 -16.07 5.68 19.87
N LEU A 16 -14.91 5.61 20.50
CA LEU A 16 -14.34 4.37 21.02
C LEU A 16 -14.61 4.28 22.52
N GLY A 17 -15.47 3.35 22.92
CA GLY A 17 -15.67 2.98 24.32
C GLY A 17 -14.75 1.82 24.73
N GLU A 18 -14.84 1.46 26.02
CA GLU A 18 -14.12 0.33 26.61
C GLU A 18 -14.50 -1.00 25.94
N PHE A 19 -15.81 -1.28 25.84
CA PHE A 19 -16.35 -2.56 25.34
C PHE A 19 -16.67 -2.59 23.85
N GLY A 20 -16.69 -1.43 23.18
CA GLY A 20 -17.15 -1.36 21.79
C GLY A 20 -17.02 0.01 21.16
N VAL A 21 -17.14 0.04 19.83
CA VAL A 21 -17.12 1.27 19.03
C VAL A 21 -18.56 1.66 18.72
N ARG A 22 -18.88 2.95 18.83
CA ARG A 22 -20.22 3.52 18.57
C ARG A 22 -20.18 4.44 17.35
N ASN A 23 -21.34 4.70 16.77
CA ASN A 23 -21.52 5.59 15.60
C ASN A 23 -20.69 5.14 14.37
N VAL A 24 -20.66 3.82 14.12
CA VAL A 24 -19.81 3.22 13.07
C VAL A 24 -20.33 3.41 11.65
N HIS A 25 -21.62 3.72 11.50
CA HIS A 25 -22.26 3.86 10.20
C HIS A 25 -22.26 5.33 9.74
N THR A 26 -22.10 5.55 8.44
CA THR A 26 -22.43 6.80 7.75
C THR A 26 -23.95 7.02 7.84
N THR A 27 -24.38 8.23 8.18
CA THR A 27 -25.79 8.54 8.47
C THR A 27 -26.29 9.84 7.86
N ASP A 28 -25.41 10.63 7.24
CA ASP A 28 -25.70 11.87 6.50
C ASP A 28 -26.30 11.57 5.12
N PHE A 29 -27.47 10.95 5.14
CA PHE A 29 -28.32 10.71 3.97
C PHE A 29 -29.64 11.48 4.11
N PRO A 30 -30.24 11.92 3.00
CA PRO A 30 -31.44 12.76 3.03
C PRO A 30 -32.59 12.07 3.77
N GLY A 31 -33.19 12.79 4.72
CA GLY A 31 -34.32 12.30 5.52
C GLY A 31 -33.94 11.64 6.85
N ASN A 32 -32.65 11.44 7.15
CA ASN A 32 -32.22 10.81 8.41
C ASN A 32 -32.28 11.75 9.62
N TYR A 33 -32.12 13.06 9.43
CA TYR A 33 -32.08 14.03 10.52
C TYR A 33 -33.05 15.20 10.30
N SER A 34 -33.72 15.63 11.37
CA SER A 34 -34.55 16.83 11.34
C SER A 34 -33.68 18.09 11.29
N GLY A 35 -33.93 18.97 10.31
CA GLY A 35 -33.27 20.28 10.21
C GLY A 35 -31.92 20.28 9.49
N TYR A 36 -31.49 19.15 8.94
CA TYR A 36 -30.34 19.06 8.04
C TYR A 36 -30.78 18.71 6.63
N ASP A 37 -30.11 19.29 5.64
CA ASP A 37 -30.27 18.94 4.24
C ASP A 37 -29.03 18.16 3.76
N ASP A 38 -29.15 16.84 3.81
CA ASP A 38 -28.09 15.90 3.42
C ASP A 38 -28.27 15.39 1.98
N ALA A 39 -29.05 16.09 1.14
CA ALA A 39 -29.12 15.79 -0.29
C ALA A 39 -27.77 16.08 -0.99
N TRP A 40 -27.51 15.41 -2.12
CA TRP A 40 -26.27 15.60 -2.88
C TRP A 40 -26.14 17.04 -3.38
N ASP A 41 -24.99 17.64 -3.15
CA ASP A 41 -24.65 19.02 -3.50
C ASP A 41 -23.17 19.08 -3.89
N GLN A 42 -22.93 19.29 -5.19
CA GLN A 42 -21.58 19.26 -5.77
C GLN A 42 -20.71 20.40 -5.24
N ASP A 43 -21.24 21.62 -5.15
CA ASP A 43 -20.49 22.80 -4.72
C ASP A 43 -20.06 22.66 -3.25
N ARG A 44 -20.93 22.08 -2.42
CA ARG A 44 -20.61 21.77 -1.02
C ARG A 44 -19.51 20.73 -0.90
N PHE A 45 -19.54 19.69 -1.74
CA PHE A 45 -18.48 18.69 -1.77
C PHE A 45 -17.14 19.29 -2.19
N GLU A 46 -17.10 20.01 -3.32
CA GLU A 46 -15.87 20.63 -3.85
C GLU A 46 -15.26 21.66 -2.91
N LYS A 47 -16.10 22.43 -2.20
CA LYS A 47 -15.64 23.42 -1.22
C LYS A 47 -14.98 22.78 0.01
N ASN A 48 -15.49 21.64 0.46
CA ASN A 48 -15.04 20.98 1.68
C ASN A 48 -13.89 20.00 1.43
N PHE A 49 -13.82 19.42 0.23
CA PHE A 49 -12.82 18.43 -0.13
C PHE A 49 -11.43 19.05 -0.21
N ARG A 50 -10.46 18.45 0.46
CA ARG A 50 -9.04 18.85 0.37
C ARG A 50 -8.13 17.66 0.63
N VAL A 51 -6.93 17.75 0.06
CA VAL A 51 -5.87 16.75 0.18
C VAL A 51 -4.62 17.41 0.73
N ASP A 52 -4.10 16.90 1.84
CA ASP A 52 -2.85 17.37 2.43
C ASP A 52 -1.81 16.25 2.38
N VAL A 53 -0.72 16.43 1.63
CA VAL A 53 0.40 15.48 1.62
C VAL A 53 1.29 15.75 2.82
N VAL A 54 1.43 14.77 3.72
CA VAL A 54 2.16 14.92 4.99
C VAL A 54 3.57 14.38 4.89
N HIS A 55 3.76 13.26 4.20
CA HIS A 55 5.05 12.62 4.01
C HIS A 55 5.11 11.94 2.64
N MET A 56 6.24 12.05 1.96
CA MET A 56 6.53 11.32 0.73
C MET A 56 8.02 11.01 0.67
N ASP A 57 8.35 9.74 0.46
CA ASP A 57 9.68 9.26 0.10
C ASP A 57 9.62 8.49 -1.23
N GLU A 58 10.70 7.81 -1.63
CA GLU A 58 10.77 7.09 -2.91
C GLU A 58 9.68 6.01 -3.08
N ASN A 59 9.32 5.30 -2.01
CA ASN A 59 8.41 4.15 -2.06
C ASN A 59 7.21 4.28 -1.13
N SER A 60 7.07 5.37 -0.38
CA SER A 60 6.02 5.58 0.63
C SER A 60 5.39 6.96 0.49
N LEU A 61 4.07 7.00 0.63
CA LEU A 61 3.26 8.20 0.59
C LEU A 61 2.22 8.17 1.72
N GLU A 62 2.26 9.18 2.58
CA GLU A 62 1.22 9.45 3.59
C GLU A 62 0.54 10.79 3.29
N PHE A 63 -0.78 10.74 3.12
CA PHE A 63 -1.58 11.92 2.81
C PHE A 63 -2.97 11.85 3.44
N ASP A 64 -3.57 13.01 3.61
CA ASP A 64 -4.90 13.16 4.17
C ASP A 64 -5.93 13.40 3.07
N MET A 65 -7.09 12.77 3.20
CA MET A 65 -8.29 13.08 2.42
C MET A 65 -9.38 13.54 3.38
N VAL A 66 -9.77 14.80 3.26
CA VAL A 66 -10.79 15.42 4.11
C VAL A 66 -12.05 15.69 3.27
N GLY A 67 -13.23 15.37 3.81
CA GLY A 67 -14.52 15.63 3.19
C GLY A 67 -15.02 14.54 2.24
N ILE A 68 -14.40 13.35 2.25
CA ILE A 68 -14.83 12.19 1.46
C ILE A 68 -15.50 11.15 2.36
N ASP A 69 -16.39 10.31 1.83
CA ASP A 69 -16.98 9.20 2.59
C ASP A 69 -16.12 7.91 2.49
N ALA A 70 -16.29 7.03 3.48
CA ALA A 70 -15.61 5.74 3.57
C ALA A 70 -15.84 4.85 2.33
N ALA A 71 -16.99 4.96 1.65
CA ALA A 71 -17.29 4.17 0.46
C ALA A 71 -16.29 4.44 -0.68
N ILE A 72 -16.02 5.71 -0.96
CA ILE A 72 -15.11 6.12 -2.05
C ILE A 72 -13.65 5.93 -1.62
N ALA A 73 -13.29 6.30 -0.39
CA ALA A 73 -11.96 6.05 0.17
C ALA A 73 -11.59 4.54 0.11
N ASN A 74 -12.53 3.66 0.47
CA ASN A 74 -12.33 2.22 0.36
C ASN A 74 -12.27 1.73 -1.08
N ALA A 75 -12.98 2.37 -2.02
CA ALA A 75 -12.86 2.05 -3.44
C ALA A 75 -11.43 2.28 -3.94
N PHE A 76 -10.82 3.43 -3.63
CA PHE A 76 -9.41 3.72 -3.98
C PHE A 76 -8.45 2.69 -3.37
N ARG A 77 -8.61 2.38 -2.08
CA ARG A 77 -7.81 1.34 -1.41
C ARG A 77 -7.92 -0.02 -2.12
N ARG A 78 -9.12 -0.43 -2.51
CA ARG A 78 -9.35 -1.71 -3.21
C ARG A 78 -8.74 -1.72 -4.61
N ILE A 79 -8.83 -0.61 -5.33
CA ILE A 79 -8.26 -0.49 -6.68
C ILE A 79 -6.73 -0.56 -6.62
N LEU A 80 -6.09 0.14 -5.68
CA LEU A 80 -4.64 0.07 -5.46
C LEU A 80 -4.15 -1.37 -5.22
N LEU A 81 -4.92 -2.17 -4.46
CA LEU A 81 -4.55 -3.54 -4.14
C LEU A 81 -4.78 -4.54 -5.29
N ALA A 82 -5.78 -4.31 -6.14
CA ALA A 82 -6.31 -5.38 -7.00
C ALA A 82 -6.50 -5.02 -8.47
N GLU A 83 -6.50 -3.75 -8.85
CA GLU A 83 -6.93 -3.35 -10.20
C GLU A 83 -5.97 -2.41 -10.92
N VAL A 84 -5.04 -1.76 -10.21
CA VAL A 84 -3.91 -1.10 -10.86
C VAL A 84 -2.98 -2.17 -11.43
N PRO A 85 -2.72 -2.19 -12.76
CA PRO A 85 -1.92 -3.23 -13.38
C PRO A 85 -0.41 -3.01 -13.19
N THR A 86 0.34 -4.11 -13.23
CA THR A 86 1.82 -4.12 -13.23
C THR A 86 2.36 -5.19 -14.19
N MET A 87 3.67 -5.18 -14.42
CA MET A 87 4.38 -6.22 -15.17
C MET A 87 4.97 -7.26 -14.21
N ALA A 88 4.65 -8.54 -14.42
CA ALA A 88 5.24 -9.63 -13.63
C ALA A 88 5.46 -10.89 -14.49
N VAL A 89 6.36 -11.78 -14.03
CA VAL A 89 6.67 -13.03 -14.73
C VAL A 89 5.47 -13.99 -14.68
N GLU A 90 5.09 -14.54 -15.82
CA GLU A 90 4.02 -15.55 -15.91
C GLU A 90 4.50 -16.87 -16.49
N LYS A 91 5.38 -16.83 -17.50
CA LYS A 91 5.97 -18.05 -18.07
C LYS A 91 7.45 -18.11 -17.74
N VAL A 92 7.90 -19.31 -17.37
CA VAL A 92 9.30 -19.64 -17.14
C VAL A 92 9.63 -20.87 -17.98
N LEU A 93 10.48 -20.70 -18.99
CA LEU A 93 10.99 -21.77 -19.83
C LEU A 93 12.33 -22.22 -19.25
N VAL A 94 12.36 -23.42 -18.69
CA VAL A 94 13.56 -23.99 -18.06
C VAL A 94 14.33 -24.80 -19.09
N TYR A 95 15.59 -24.46 -19.34
CA TYR A 95 16.47 -25.24 -20.22
C TYR A 95 17.22 -26.32 -19.43
N ASN A 96 17.80 -25.92 -18.30
CA ASN A 96 18.53 -26.82 -17.42
C ASN A 96 18.52 -26.29 -15.98
N ASN A 97 17.81 -26.95 -15.09
CA ASN A 97 17.88 -26.71 -13.65
C ASN A 97 18.42 -27.95 -12.95
N THR A 98 19.64 -27.84 -12.42
CA THR A 98 20.29 -28.90 -11.62
C THR A 98 20.46 -28.50 -10.15
N SER A 99 19.80 -27.41 -9.75
CA SER A 99 19.76 -26.96 -8.37
C SER A 99 18.90 -27.88 -7.51
N ILE A 100 18.93 -27.66 -6.19
CA ILE A 100 18.06 -28.36 -5.24
C ILE A 100 16.63 -27.78 -5.24
N VAL A 101 16.47 -26.54 -5.70
CA VAL A 101 15.16 -25.88 -5.76
C VAL A 101 14.39 -26.45 -6.95
N GLN A 102 13.20 -26.98 -6.67
CA GLN A 102 12.33 -27.54 -7.70
C GLN A 102 11.85 -26.47 -8.68
N ASP A 103 11.60 -26.88 -9.92
CA ASP A 103 11.25 -25.98 -11.02
C ASP A 103 10.00 -25.14 -10.70
N GLU A 104 8.97 -25.76 -10.14
CA GLU A 104 7.72 -25.08 -9.78
C GLU A 104 7.92 -24.04 -8.67
N ILE A 105 8.77 -24.34 -7.70
CA ILE A 105 9.10 -23.41 -6.61
C ILE A 105 9.96 -22.26 -7.12
N LEU A 106 10.91 -22.56 -8.01
CA LEU A 106 11.76 -21.56 -8.65
C LEU A 106 10.91 -20.61 -9.50
N ALA A 107 10.01 -21.14 -10.34
CA ALA A 107 9.11 -20.35 -11.15
C ALA A 107 8.18 -19.47 -10.29
N HIS A 108 7.63 -20.01 -9.20
CA HIS A 108 6.81 -19.24 -8.27
C HIS A 108 7.60 -18.09 -7.64
N ARG A 109 8.85 -18.32 -7.20
CA ARG A 109 9.71 -17.27 -6.64
C ARG A 109 10.02 -16.17 -7.65
N LEU A 110 10.35 -16.55 -8.90
CA LEU A 110 10.59 -15.60 -9.99
C LEU A 110 9.34 -14.79 -10.33
N GLY A 111 8.16 -15.39 -10.23
CA GLY A 111 6.87 -14.73 -10.39
C GLY A 111 6.60 -13.58 -9.42
N LEU A 112 7.21 -13.60 -8.24
CA LEU A 112 7.03 -12.60 -7.19
C LEU A 112 8.06 -11.47 -7.22
N ILE A 113 9.01 -11.50 -8.14
CA ILE A 113 10.00 -10.42 -8.28
C ILE A 113 9.35 -9.24 -8.99
N PRO A 114 9.28 -8.05 -8.36
CA PRO A 114 8.74 -6.86 -9.02
C PRO A 114 9.67 -6.41 -10.14
N ILE A 115 9.10 -6.13 -11.31
CA ILE A 115 9.83 -5.68 -12.50
C ILE A 115 9.65 -4.18 -12.66
N HIS A 116 10.76 -3.46 -12.79
CA HIS A 116 10.77 -2.03 -13.09
C HIS A 116 10.48 -1.84 -14.59
N ALA A 117 9.20 -1.82 -14.94
CA ALA A 117 8.71 -1.54 -16.27
C ALA A 117 7.37 -0.81 -16.15
N ASP A 118 7.21 0.30 -16.87
CA ASP A 118 5.98 1.08 -16.83
C ASP A 118 4.85 0.32 -17.54
N PRO A 119 3.83 -0.19 -16.82
CA PRO A 119 2.77 -1.02 -17.38
C PRO A 119 1.87 -0.24 -18.35
N ARG A 120 1.94 1.10 -18.38
CA ARG A 120 1.14 1.93 -19.30
C ARG A 120 1.63 1.84 -20.74
N LEU A 121 2.90 1.46 -20.94
CA LEU A 121 3.51 1.30 -22.26
C LEU A 121 3.26 -0.08 -22.89
N PHE A 122 2.65 -0.99 -22.15
CA PHE A 122 2.36 -2.36 -22.60
C PHE A 122 0.86 -2.61 -22.65
N GLU A 123 0.45 -3.41 -23.64
CA GLU A 123 -0.93 -3.89 -23.76
C GLU A 123 -1.13 -5.20 -22.99
N TYR A 124 -2.39 -5.60 -22.81
CA TYR A 124 -2.69 -6.93 -22.30
C TYR A 124 -2.47 -7.96 -23.40
N ARG A 125 -1.81 -9.06 -23.03
CA ARG A 125 -1.65 -10.20 -23.93
C ARG A 125 -3.01 -10.82 -24.27
N ASN A 126 -3.21 -11.10 -25.56
CA ASN A 126 -4.41 -11.77 -26.05
C ASN A 126 -4.45 -13.24 -25.61
N GLN A 127 -5.67 -13.75 -25.40
CA GLN A 127 -5.86 -15.14 -24.99
C GLN A 127 -5.36 -16.11 -26.09
N GLY A 128 -4.46 -17.03 -25.72
CA GLY A 128 -3.92 -18.06 -26.61
C GLY A 128 -2.63 -17.69 -27.35
N ASP A 129 -2.11 -16.46 -27.19
CA ASP A 129 -0.78 -16.10 -27.71
C ASP A 129 0.33 -16.56 -26.75
N GLU A 130 1.03 -17.63 -27.11
CA GLU A 130 2.13 -18.17 -26.31
C GLU A 130 3.48 -17.50 -26.60
N GLY A 131 3.62 -16.92 -27.80
CA GLY A 131 4.88 -16.33 -28.27
C GLY A 131 5.11 -14.94 -27.70
N GLY A 132 4.05 -14.14 -27.64
CA GLY A 132 4.14 -12.73 -27.25
C GLY A 132 4.86 -11.87 -28.28
N THR A 133 4.66 -10.56 -28.16
CA THR A 133 5.22 -9.56 -29.08
C THR A 133 5.94 -8.46 -28.31
N GLU A 134 6.66 -7.60 -29.03
CA GLU A 134 7.31 -6.41 -28.45
C GLU A 134 6.35 -5.45 -27.72
N ILE A 135 5.04 -5.53 -27.98
CA ILE A 135 4.01 -4.63 -27.46
C ILE A 135 3.47 -5.11 -26.10
N ASP A 136 3.47 -6.42 -25.85
CA ASP A 136 2.77 -7.03 -24.71
C ASP A 136 3.68 -7.80 -23.74
N THR A 137 4.97 -7.95 -24.06
CA THR A 137 5.88 -8.76 -23.24
C THR A 137 7.29 -8.24 -23.09
N LEU A 138 7.89 -8.59 -21.96
CA LEU A 138 9.31 -8.42 -21.68
C LEU A 138 9.94 -9.77 -21.40
N GLN A 139 11.18 -9.94 -21.81
CA GLN A 139 11.92 -11.19 -21.63
C GLN A 139 13.16 -10.99 -20.76
N PHE A 140 13.36 -11.89 -19.80
CA PHE A 140 14.57 -11.93 -18.97
C PHE A 140 15.20 -13.31 -19.04
N ARG A 141 16.53 -13.37 -19.09
CA ARG A 141 17.30 -14.60 -18.96
C ARG A 141 18.02 -14.65 -17.63
N LEU A 142 17.95 -15.81 -16.96
CA LEU A 142 18.74 -16.09 -15.76
C LEU A 142 19.61 -17.32 -16.04
N GLN A 143 20.92 -17.08 -16.15
CA GLN A 143 21.90 -18.14 -16.42
C GLN A 143 23.04 -18.07 -15.41
N VAL A 144 23.08 -19.00 -14.46
CA VAL A 144 24.06 -19.03 -13.37
C VAL A 144 24.63 -20.42 -13.17
N ARG A 145 25.95 -20.51 -13.17
CA ARG A 145 26.72 -21.73 -12.91
C ARG A 145 27.61 -21.54 -11.67
N CYS A 146 27.50 -22.46 -10.72
CA CYS A 146 28.31 -22.43 -9.50
C CYS A 146 29.61 -23.21 -9.68
N THR A 147 30.73 -22.60 -9.29
CA THR A 147 32.07 -23.20 -9.38
C THR A 147 32.84 -23.06 -8.06
N ARG A 148 33.88 -23.90 -7.89
CA ARG A 148 34.81 -23.76 -6.77
C ARG A 148 35.75 -22.59 -7.03
N ASN A 149 36.03 -21.79 -6.01
CA ASN A 149 37.04 -20.75 -6.07
C ASN A 149 38.45 -21.39 -6.04
N PRO A 150 39.29 -21.21 -7.07
CA PRO A 150 40.64 -21.78 -7.10
C PRO A 150 41.58 -21.21 -6.03
N HIS A 151 41.28 -20.03 -5.51
CA HIS A 151 42.15 -19.27 -4.59
C HIS A 151 41.68 -19.31 -3.13
N ALA A 152 40.70 -20.15 -2.79
CA ALA A 152 40.21 -20.25 -1.41
C ALA A 152 41.29 -20.80 -0.47
N ALA A 153 41.36 -20.28 0.76
CA ALA A 153 42.27 -20.80 1.76
C ALA A 153 41.94 -22.27 2.09
N LYS A 154 42.96 -23.09 2.35
CA LYS A 154 42.83 -24.55 2.55
C LYS A 154 42.02 -24.90 3.81
N ASP A 155 41.93 -23.98 4.74
CA ASP A 155 41.23 -24.04 6.02
C ASP A 155 39.90 -23.27 6.02
N SER A 156 39.57 -22.58 4.93
CA SER A 156 38.32 -21.82 4.83
C SER A 156 37.11 -22.75 4.90
N SER A 157 36.18 -22.41 5.79
CA SER A 157 34.88 -23.09 5.92
C SER A 157 33.72 -22.23 5.40
N ASP A 158 33.98 -20.96 5.06
CA ASP A 158 32.96 -20.03 4.56
C ASP A 158 32.60 -20.34 3.10
N PRO A 159 31.33 -20.67 2.78
CA PRO A 159 30.86 -20.80 1.40
C PRO A 159 31.12 -19.58 0.51
N ASN A 160 31.20 -18.37 1.08
CA ASN A 160 31.49 -17.14 0.33
C ASN A 160 32.93 -17.11 -0.20
N GLU A 161 33.87 -17.73 0.51
CA GLU A 161 35.26 -17.83 0.07
C GLU A 161 35.45 -19.05 -0.85
N LEU A 162 34.81 -20.17 -0.51
CA LEU A 162 34.96 -21.45 -1.20
C LEU A 162 34.31 -21.49 -2.59
N TYR A 163 33.20 -20.76 -2.79
CA TYR A 163 32.35 -20.93 -3.97
C TYR A 163 31.96 -19.61 -4.63
N VAL A 164 32.11 -19.57 -5.95
CA VAL A 164 31.66 -18.46 -6.79
C VAL A 164 30.25 -18.76 -7.29
N ASN A 165 29.38 -17.75 -7.28
CA ASN A 165 27.97 -17.83 -7.72
C ASN A 165 27.12 -18.88 -6.97
N HIS A 166 27.50 -19.20 -5.73
CA HIS A 166 26.72 -20.13 -4.90
C HIS A 166 25.41 -19.52 -4.37
N ARG A 167 25.22 -18.20 -4.49
CA ARG A 167 23.96 -17.50 -4.23
C ARG A 167 23.48 -16.84 -5.51
N VAL A 168 22.27 -17.19 -5.93
CA VAL A 168 21.64 -16.63 -7.12
C VAL A 168 20.78 -15.46 -6.67
N TYR A 169 21.21 -14.25 -7.01
CA TYR A 169 20.48 -13.02 -6.77
C TYR A 169 19.77 -12.55 -8.03
N THR A 170 18.74 -11.75 -7.85
CA THR A 170 17.97 -11.17 -8.96
C THR A 170 18.77 -10.23 -9.87
N ARG A 171 19.86 -9.60 -9.40
CA ARG A 171 20.84 -8.93 -10.28
C ARG A 171 21.47 -9.80 -11.37
N HIS A 172 21.37 -11.12 -11.29
CA HIS A 172 21.81 -12.02 -12.36
C HIS A 172 20.77 -12.14 -13.50
N MET A 173 19.59 -11.55 -13.36
CA MET A 173 18.58 -11.47 -14.41
C MET A 173 19.03 -10.45 -15.46
N THR A 174 19.19 -10.90 -16.69
CA THR A 174 19.56 -10.04 -17.82
C THR A 174 18.34 -9.83 -18.70
N TRP A 175 17.99 -8.57 -18.97
CA TRP A 175 16.92 -8.25 -19.92
C TRP A 175 17.34 -8.62 -21.35
N VAL A 176 16.42 -9.26 -22.09
CA VAL A 176 16.58 -9.64 -23.49
C VAL A 176 15.56 -8.85 -24.30
N PRO A 177 15.95 -7.75 -24.97
CA PRO A 177 15.02 -6.92 -25.72
C PRO A 177 14.40 -7.68 -26.90
N LEU A 178 13.12 -7.43 -27.17
CA LEU A 178 12.40 -7.94 -28.34
C LEU A 178 12.15 -6.81 -29.33
N GLY A 179 12.36 -7.07 -30.62
CA GLY A 179 12.12 -6.08 -31.68
C GLY A 179 12.86 -4.76 -31.42
N ASN A 180 12.12 -3.66 -31.40
CA ASN A 180 12.66 -2.30 -31.24
C ASN A 180 12.70 -1.81 -29.77
N GLN A 181 12.47 -2.69 -28.78
CA GLN A 181 12.45 -2.29 -27.37
C GLN A 181 13.79 -1.71 -26.89
N ALA A 182 14.92 -2.15 -27.47
CA ALA A 182 16.25 -1.66 -27.12
C ALA A 182 16.43 -0.15 -27.41
N ASP A 183 15.72 0.38 -28.40
CA ASP A 183 15.74 1.81 -28.73
C ASP A 183 14.73 2.60 -27.89
N LEU A 184 13.62 1.96 -27.48
CA LEU A 184 12.56 2.58 -26.69
C LEU A 184 12.95 2.78 -25.23
N PHE A 185 13.67 1.82 -24.65
CA PHE A 185 14.06 1.84 -23.24
C PHE A 185 15.56 2.04 -23.10
N PRO A 186 16.01 3.09 -22.38
CA PRO A 186 17.44 3.27 -22.14
C PRO A 186 18.01 2.13 -21.28
N GLU A 187 19.31 1.88 -21.42
CA GLU A 187 20.00 0.85 -20.63
C GLU A 187 19.75 1.03 -19.12
N GLY A 188 19.38 -0.08 -18.46
CA GLY A 188 19.07 -0.10 -17.04
C GLY A 188 17.63 0.31 -16.67
N ALA A 189 16.81 0.80 -17.62
CA ALA A 189 15.41 1.10 -17.34
C ALA A 189 14.59 -0.16 -17.02
N ILE A 190 14.77 -1.23 -17.79
CA ILE A 190 14.10 -2.52 -17.59
C ILE A 190 14.98 -3.44 -16.77
N ARG A 191 14.61 -3.66 -15.51
CA ARG A 191 15.35 -4.48 -14.53
C ARG A 191 14.43 -4.98 -13.41
N PRO A 192 14.81 -5.98 -12.60
CA PRO A 192 14.15 -6.18 -11.31
C PRO A 192 14.30 -4.93 -10.43
N VAL A 193 13.29 -4.62 -9.62
CA VAL A 193 13.31 -3.39 -8.79
C VAL A 193 14.40 -3.46 -7.72
N HIS A 194 14.47 -4.55 -6.98
CA HIS A 194 15.47 -4.79 -5.96
C HIS A 194 16.54 -5.72 -6.52
N ASP A 195 17.83 -5.40 -6.40
CA ASP A 195 18.93 -6.17 -7.01
C ASP A 195 19.40 -7.39 -6.18
N ASP A 196 18.96 -7.48 -4.93
CA ASP A 196 19.51 -8.35 -3.89
C ASP A 196 18.55 -9.44 -3.37
N ILE A 197 17.41 -9.64 -4.03
CA ILE A 197 16.49 -10.75 -3.72
C ILE A 197 17.17 -12.08 -4.02
N LEU A 198 17.29 -12.94 -3.00
CA LEU A 198 17.83 -14.29 -3.13
C LEU A 198 16.79 -15.22 -3.78
N ILE A 199 17.14 -15.78 -4.93
CA ILE A 199 16.27 -16.67 -5.71
C ILE A 199 16.52 -18.13 -5.32
N ALA A 200 17.79 -18.56 -5.42
CA ALA A 200 18.23 -19.92 -5.16
C ALA A 200 19.65 -19.95 -4.58
N GLN A 201 20.02 -21.08 -3.98
CA GLN A 201 21.37 -21.33 -3.50
C GLN A 201 21.92 -22.61 -4.14
N LEU A 202 23.16 -22.54 -4.62
CA LEU A 202 23.81 -23.58 -5.41
C LEU A 202 25.01 -24.19 -4.68
N ARG A 203 25.48 -25.31 -5.21
CA ARG A 203 26.79 -25.92 -4.94
C ARG A 203 27.55 -26.15 -6.24
N PRO A 204 28.88 -26.28 -6.20
CA PRO A 204 29.70 -26.45 -7.40
C PRO A 204 29.23 -27.63 -8.26
N GLY A 205 29.09 -27.38 -9.57
CA GLY A 205 28.57 -28.35 -10.52
C GLY A 205 27.07 -28.20 -10.81
N GLN A 206 26.35 -27.41 -10.02
CA GLN A 206 24.96 -27.03 -10.30
C GLN A 206 24.87 -25.78 -11.17
N GLU A 207 23.78 -25.73 -11.94
CA GLU A 207 23.48 -24.71 -12.93
C GLU A 207 21.96 -24.45 -13.01
N ILE A 208 21.62 -23.20 -13.27
CA ILE A 208 20.27 -22.74 -13.61
C ILE A 208 20.38 -21.97 -14.93
N ASP A 209 19.66 -22.41 -15.97
CA ASP A 209 19.43 -21.65 -17.21
C ASP A 209 17.93 -21.66 -17.53
N LEU A 210 17.33 -20.47 -17.53
CA LEU A 210 15.92 -20.26 -17.79
C LEU A 210 15.63 -18.91 -18.45
N LEU A 211 14.47 -18.84 -19.08
CA LEU A 211 13.94 -17.68 -19.79
C LEU A 211 12.56 -17.33 -19.23
N MET A 212 12.35 -16.07 -18.89
CA MET A 212 11.13 -15.58 -18.25
C MET A 212 10.39 -14.65 -19.20
N HIS A 213 9.06 -14.79 -19.30
CA HIS A 213 8.20 -13.84 -19.98
C HIS A 213 7.37 -13.08 -18.94
N CYS A 214 7.54 -11.76 -18.93
CA CYS A 214 6.74 -10.85 -18.13
C CYS A 214 5.61 -10.30 -18.98
N VAL A 215 4.42 -10.20 -18.39
CA VAL A 215 3.22 -9.65 -19.04
C VAL A 215 2.51 -8.73 -18.08
N LYS A 216 1.60 -7.92 -18.63
CA LYS A 216 0.72 -7.04 -17.88
C LYS A 216 -0.43 -7.82 -17.25
N GLY A 217 -0.66 -7.64 -15.96
CA GLY A 217 -1.77 -8.26 -15.23
C GLY A 217 -2.30 -7.36 -14.11
N ILE A 218 -3.41 -7.76 -13.50
CA ILE A 218 -4.04 -7.05 -12.36
C ILE A 218 -3.96 -7.89 -11.08
N GLY A 219 -3.85 -7.22 -9.92
CA GLY A 219 -3.75 -7.89 -8.61
C GLY A 219 -4.92 -8.80 -8.25
N LYS A 220 -6.10 -8.58 -8.85
CA LYS A 220 -7.30 -9.42 -8.68
C LYS A 220 -7.12 -10.82 -9.27
N ASP A 221 -6.35 -10.94 -10.35
CA ASP A 221 -6.04 -12.23 -10.97
C ASP A 221 -5.01 -12.99 -10.13
N HIS A 222 -3.89 -12.34 -9.80
CA HIS A 222 -2.88 -12.90 -8.94
C HIS A 222 -2.18 -11.81 -8.12
N ALA A 223 -1.91 -12.08 -6.83
CA ALA A 223 -1.33 -11.11 -5.90
C ALA A 223 0.06 -10.58 -6.32
N LYS A 224 0.79 -11.32 -7.17
CA LYS A 224 2.09 -10.90 -7.75
C LYS A 224 2.00 -9.60 -8.57
N PHE A 225 0.81 -9.25 -9.05
CA PHE A 225 0.57 -8.04 -9.81
C PHE A 225 0.19 -6.83 -8.93
N SER A 226 0.11 -6.98 -7.61
CA SER A 226 -0.15 -5.85 -6.71
C SER A 226 1.02 -4.85 -6.76
N PRO A 227 0.80 -3.57 -7.13
CA PRO A 227 1.85 -2.56 -7.16
C PRO A 227 2.25 -2.05 -5.77
N VAL A 228 1.45 -2.35 -4.75
CA VAL A 228 1.66 -1.88 -3.39
C VAL A 228 2.09 -3.04 -2.49
N ALA A 229 3.03 -2.77 -1.59
CA ALA A 229 3.32 -3.63 -0.45
C ALA A 229 2.10 -3.67 0.47
N THR A 230 1.60 -2.48 0.83
CA THR A 230 0.30 -2.32 1.47
C THR A 230 -0.30 -0.95 1.13
N ALA A 231 -1.62 -0.91 1.01
CA ALA A 231 -2.38 0.33 0.92
C ALA A 231 -3.51 0.26 1.96
N SER A 232 -3.51 1.21 2.88
CA SER A 232 -4.48 1.27 3.96
C SER A 232 -4.82 2.71 4.33
N TYR A 233 -5.86 2.87 5.13
CA TYR A 233 -6.17 4.15 5.73
C TYR A 233 -6.64 3.97 7.16
N ARG A 234 -6.53 5.03 7.94
CA ARG A 234 -7.16 5.16 9.26
C ARG A 234 -7.84 6.51 9.36
N LEU A 235 -8.94 6.60 10.11
CA LEU A 235 -9.53 7.89 10.42
C LEU A 235 -8.61 8.67 11.37
N LEU A 236 -8.61 10.01 11.29
CA LEU A 236 -7.85 10.87 12.21
C LEU A 236 -8.37 10.71 13.66
N PRO A 237 -7.49 10.40 14.64
CA PRO A 237 -7.83 10.48 16.06
C PRO A 237 -8.21 11.89 16.51
N ASP A 238 -9.29 11.97 17.30
CA ASP A 238 -9.71 13.17 18.03
C ASP A 238 -9.84 12.77 19.50
N ILE A 239 -8.80 13.10 20.27
CA ILE A 239 -8.75 12.86 21.71
C ILE A 239 -9.14 14.18 22.37
N THR A 240 -10.15 14.14 23.23
CA THR A 240 -10.61 15.33 23.94
C THR A 240 -10.56 15.07 25.44
N LEU A 241 -9.96 16.00 26.19
CA LEU A 241 -10.02 16.01 27.65
C LEU A 241 -11.33 16.71 28.07
N LEU A 242 -12.18 15.98 28.78
CA LEU A 242 -13.47 16.48 29.26
C LEU A 242 -13.32 17.37 30.50
N GLU A 243 -12.29 17.10 31.29
CA GLU A 243 -11.94 17.86 32.50
C GLU A 243 -10.43 18.17 32.48
N PRO A 244 -9.98 19.28 33.10
CA PRO A 244 -8.56 19.57 33.24
C PRO A 244 -7.84 18.48 34.05
N VAL A 245 -6.74 17.94 33.52
CA VAL A 245 -5.93 16.93 34.20
C VAL A 245 -4.60 17.54 34.59
N GLU A 246 -4.34 17.58 35.89
CA GLU A 246 -3.22 18.32 36.48
C GLU A 246 -2.41 17.46 37.47
N GLY A 247 -1.18 17.89 37.77
CA GLY A 247 -0.27 17.22 38.71
C GLY A 247 0.20 15.85 38.20
N GLU A 248 0.35 14.89 39.11
CA GLU A 248 0.82 13.54 38.79
C GLU A 248 -0.14 12.76 37.88
N ALA A 249 -1.44 13.10 37.88
CA ALA A 249 -2.42 12.50 36.99
C ALA A 249 -2.14 12.84 35.51
N ALA A 250 -1.52 14.00 35.23
CA ALA A 250 -1.12 14.38 33.88
C ALA A 250 0.01 13.48 33.35
N GLU A 251 0.97 13.13 34.21
CA GLU A 251 2.07 12.21 33.89
C GLU A 251 1.54 10.80 33.64
N GLU A 252 0.65 10.30 34.50
CA GLU A 252 -0.03 9.01 34.29
C GLU A 252 -0.81 8.99 32.98
N LEU A 253 -1.56 10.05 32.68
CA LEU A 253 -2.34 10.16 31.45
C LEU A 253 -1.44 10.10 30.21
N SER A 254 -0.30 10.81 30.22
CA SER A 254 0.62 10.80 29.08
C SER A 254 1.17 9.41 28.75
N ARG A 255 1.38 8.56 29.78
CA ARG A 255 1.85 7.17 29.62
C ARG A 255 0.78 6.21 29.09
N CYS A 256 -0.50 6.59 29.12
CA CYS A 256 -1.59 5.80 28.55
C CYS A 256 -1.73 5.95 27.03
N PHE A 257 -1.02 6.91 26.41
CA PHE A 257 -1.10 7.20 24.97
C PHE A 257 0.26 7.01 24.30
N SER A 258 0.28 7.02 22.96
CA SER A 258 1.54 6.97 22.20
C SER A 258 2.44 8.17 22.54
N PRO A 259 3.78 7.98 22.56
CA PRO A 259 4.72 9.07 22.78
C PRO A 259 4.49 10.23 21.81
N GLY A 260 4.40 11.47 22.34
CA GLY A 260 4.18 12.68 21.54
C GLY A 260 2.72 13.07 21.30
N VAL A 261 1.75 12.26 21.74
CA VAL A 261 0.31 12.57 21.62
C VAL A 261 -0.14 13.55 22.68
N ILE A 262 0.19 13.27 23.95
CA ILE A 262 -0.12 14.10 25.10
C ILE A 262 1.16 14.80 25.55
N GLU A 263 1.08 16.11 25.73
CA GLU A 263 2.16 16.92 26.29
C GLU A 263 1.77 17.37 27.71
N VAL A 264 2.70 17.27 28.65
CA VAL A 264 2.57 17.82 29.99
C VAL A 264 3.37 19.11 30.05
N GLN A 265 2.67 20.23 30.20
CA GLN A 265 3.26 21.57 30.30
C GLN A 265 3.16 22.09 31.73
N GLU A 266 4.10 22.92 32.14
CA GLU A 266 4.10 23.54 33.47
C GLU A 266 3.55 24.97 33.40
N ILE A 267 2.37 25.19 33.99
CA ILE A 267 1.71 26.50 34.05
C ILE A 267 1.63 26.89 35.52
N GLN A 268 2.21 28.04 35.88
CA GLN A 268 2.23 28.55 37.26
C GLN A 268 2.77 27.54 38.30
N GLY A 269 3.78 26.75 37.92
CA GLY A 269 4.37 25.71 38.79
C GLY A 269 3.51 24.45 38.94
N LYS A 270 2.47 24.29 38.12
CA LYS A 270 1.60 23.11 38.11
C LYS A 270 1.66 22.43 36.74
N LYS A 271 1.87 21.10 36.76
CA LYS A 271 1.82 20.26 35.55
C LYS A 271 0.38 20.15 35.06
N VAL A 272 0.14 20.40 33.77
CA VAL A 272 -1.17 20.31 33.12
C VAL A 272 -1.02 19.54 31.80
N ALA A 273 -1.85 18.53 31.57
CA ALA A 273 -1.86 17.79 30.31
C ALA A 273 -2.67 18.51 29.24
N ARG A 274 -2.18 18.48 28.00
CA ARG A 274 -2.94 18.86 26.80
C ARG A 274 -2.69 17.85 25.68
N VAL A 275 -3.66 17.74 24.77
CA VAL A 275 -3.48 16.96 23.53
C VAL A 275 -2.65 17.81 22.57
N ALA A 276 -1.48 17.32 22.18
CA ALA A 276 -0.55 18.02 21.29
C ALA A 276 -0.69 17.52 19.85
N ASN A 277 -0.50 16.22 19.60
CA ASN A 277 -0.59 15.64 18.27
C ASN A 277 -1.36 14.31 18.28
N PRO A 278 -2.70 14.33 18.16
CA PRO A 278 -3.51 13.12 18.21
C PRO A 278 -3.28 12.20 17.01
N ARG A 279 -2.73 12.70 15.88
CA ARG A 279 -2.44 11.92 14.66
C ARG A 279 -1.55 10.68 14.93
N LEU A 280 -0.64 10.81 15.89
CA LEU A 280 0.36 9.79 16.24
C LEU A 280 -0.20 8.65 17.08
N ASP A 281 -1.43 8.80 17.61
CA ASP A 281 -2.00 7.79 18.50
C ASP A 281 -2.43 6.54 17.74
N THR A 282 -2.08 5.39 18.29
CA THR A 282 -2.47 4.06 17.78
C THR A 282 -3.75 3.53 18.43
N PHE A 283 -4.31 4.22 19.43
CA PHE A 283 -5.49 3.80 20.19
C PHE A 283 -5.34 2.43 20.86
N SER A 284 -4.32 2.31 21.71
CA SER A 284 -4.14 1.16 22.62
C SER A 284 -5.29 0.97 23.61
N ARG A 285 -6.05 2.04 23.89
CA ARG A 285 -7.15 2.10 24.88
C ARG A 285 -6.72 1.88 26.33
N GLU A 286 -5.44 2.03 26.64
CA GLU A 286 -4.89 1.85 28.00
C GLU A 286 -5.55 2.79 29.03
N VAL A 287 -6.04 3.96 28.61
CA VAL A 287 -6.72 4.91 29.50
C VAL A 287 -7.95 4.33 30.20
N PHE A 288 -8.64 3.35 29.62
CA PHE A 288 -9.80 2.72 30.27
C PHE A 288 -9.41 1.77 31.41
N ARG A 289 -8.15 1.33 31.47
CA ARG A 289 -7.64 0.54 32.62
C ARG A 289 -7.43 1.39 33.87
N ASN A 290 -7.30 2.71 33.71
CA ASN A 290 -7.20 3.63 34.82
C ASN A 290 -8.60 4.14 35.22
N GLU A 291 -9.09 3.65 36.36
CA GLU A 291 -10.42 3.98 36.91
C GLU A 291 -10.66 5.48 37.14
N LYS A 292 -9.60 6.26 37.42
CA LYS A 292 -9.71 7.70 37.63
C LYS A 292 -9.76 8.47 36.32
N LEU A 293 -8.97 8.04 35.32
CA LEU A 293 -8.82 8.76 34.05
C LEU A 293 -9.89 8.39 33.01
N LYS A 294 -10.57 7.24 33.13
CA LYS A 294 -11.56 6.82 32.13
C LYS A 294 -12.74 7.78 31.92
N LYS A 295 -13.03 8.66 32.90
CA LYS A 295 -14.12 9.65 32.83
C LYS A 295 -13.70 11.02 32.30
N VAL A 296 -12.40 11.28 32.24
CA VAL A 296 -11.86 12.61 31.86
C VAL A 296 -11.43 12.66 30.39
N VAL A 297 -11.55 11.55 29.66
CA VAL A 297 -11.17 11.46 28.24
C VAL A 297 -12.35 11.01 27.39
N ARG A 298 -12.40 11.55 26.17
CA ARG A 298 -13.23 11.02 25.09
C ARG A 298 -12.32 10.65 23.93
N LEU A 299 -12.30 9.37 23.59
CA LEU A 299 -11.58 8.85 22.41
C LEU A 299 -12.56 8.79 21.24
N ALA A 300 -12.27 9.56 20.19
CA ALA A 300 -13.08 9.57 18.97
C ALA A 300 -12.20 9.54 17.71
N ARG A 301 -12.83 9.29 16.57
CA ARG A 301 -12.27 9.48 15.24
C ARG A 301 -13.13 10.48 14.48
N VAL A 302 -12.49 11.35 13.70
CA VAL A 302 -13.15 12.24 12.74
C VAL A 302 -13.57 11.41 11.52
N ARG A 303 -14.87 11.39 11.19
CA ARG A 303 -15.43 10.45 10.18
C ARG A 303 -14.94 10.73 8.76
N ASP A 304 -14.87 11.99 8.39
CA ASP A 304 -14.58 12.49 7.04
C ASP A 304 -13.10 12.86 6.84
N HIS A 305 -12.21 12.48 7.76
CA HIS A 305 -10.77 12.73 7.67
C HIS A 305 -10.01 11.41 7.68
N PHE A 306 -9.57 10.99 6.49
CA PHE A 306 -8.81 9.77 6.28
C PHE A 306 -7.32 10.10 6.17
N ILE A 307 -6.50 9.34 6.89
CA ILE A 307 -5.06 9.31 6.74
C ILE A 307 -4.72 8.07 5.92
N PHE A 308 -4.36 8.25 4.66
CA PHE A 308 -3.91 7.19 3.77
C PHE A 308 -2.41 6.94 3.94
N SER A 309 -2.03 5.67 3.85
CA SER A 309 -0.65 5.24 3.71
C SER A 309 -0.57 4.25 2.53
N VAL A 310 0.26 4.59 1.55
CA VAL A 310 0.49 3.81 0.33
C VAL A 310 1.98 3.54 0.20
N GLU A 311 2.35 2.27 0.33
CA GLU A 311 3.72 1.80 0.17
C GLU A 311 3.83 1.04 -1.17
N SER A 312 4.59 1.58 -2.12
CA SER A 312 4.88 0.97 -3.41
C SER A 312 5.90 -0.16 -3.27
N THR A 313 5.81 -1.17 -4.13
CA THR A 313 6.86 -2.19 -4.30
C THR A 313 8.02 -1.73 -5.20
N GLY A 314 7.98 -0.47 -5.66
CA GLY A 314 9.01 0.17 -6.48
C GLY A 314 8.86 -0.03 -7.99
N VAL A 315 7.74 -0.59 -8.46
CA VAL A 315 7.40 -0.66 -9.90
C VAL A 315 7.10 0.74 -10.47
N LEU A 316 6.32 1.53 -9.73
CA LEU A 316 5.95 2.91 -10.03
C LEU A 316 5.97 3.72 -8.72
N PRO A 317 6.24 5.03 -8.76
CA PRO A 317 6.18 5.86 -7.56
C PRO A 317 4.72 5.98 -7.05
N PRO A 318 4.51 6.10 -5.72
CA PRO A 318 3.19 5.97 -5.11
C PRO A 318 2.20 7.10 -5.46
N ASP A 319 2.68 8.28 -5.82
CA ASP A 319 1.87 9.40 -6.31
C ASP A 319 1.17 9.08 -7.65
N VAL A 320 1.90 8.42 -8.55
CA VAL A 320 1.36 7.90 -9.82
C VAL A 320 0.37 6.77 -9.54
N LEU A 321 0.65 5.88 -8.58
CA LEU A 321 -0.28 4.79 -8.22
C LEU A 321 -1.65 5.30 -7.78
N VAL A 322 -1.70 6.30 -6.91
CA VAL A 322 -2.97 6.91 -6.47
C VAL A 322 -3.69 7.56 -7.64
N SER A 323 -2.96 8.26 -8.51
CA SER A 323 -3.52 8.88 -9.71
C SER A 323 -4.13 7.86 -10.68
N GLU A 324 -3.45 6.74 -10.92
CA GLU A 324 -3.96 5.65 -11.75
C GLU A 324 -5.17 4.96 -11.11
N ALA A 325 -5.18 4.79 -9.78
CA ALA A 325 -6.32 4.21 -9.08
C ALA A 325 -7.60 5.05 -9.24
N ILE A 326 -7.49 6.38 -9.23
CA ILE A 326 -8.61 7.29 -9.48
C ILE A 326 -9.10 7.14 -10.92
N LYS A 327 -8.20 7.09 -11.91
CA LYS A 327 -8.56 6.89 -13.32
C LYS A 327 -9.27 5.57 -13.57
N VAL A 328 -8.87 4.49 -12.89
CA VAL A 328 -9.56 3.19 -12.99
C VAL A 328 -11.01 3.29 -12.52
N LEU A 329 -11.28 4.00 -11.41
CA LEU A 329 -12.66 4.21 -10.95
C LEU A 329 -13.46 5.04 -11.96
N MET A 330 -12.87 6.11 -12.47
CA MET A 330 -13.47 6.96 -13.50
C MET A 330 -13.83 6.15 -14.77
N GLY A 331 -12.91 5.32 -15.25
CA GLY A 331 -13.13 4.47 -16.43
C GLY A 331 -14.23 3.43 -16.23
N LYS A 332 -14.41 2.90 -15.00
CA LYS A 332 -15.53 2.00 -14.70
C LYS A 332 -16.88 2.69 -14.81
N CYS A 333 -16.98 3.92 -14.30
CA CYS A 333 -18.20 4.72 -14.43
C CYS A 333 -18.50 5.02 -15.90
N GLN A 334 -17.49 5.46 -16.66
CA GLN A 334 -17.63 5.77 -18.08
C GLN A 334 -18.14 4.58 -18.88
N ARG A 335 -17.59 3.39 -18.66
CA ARG A 335 -18.00 2.18 -19.39
C ARG A 335 -19.50 1.89 -19.28
N PHE A 336 -20.09 2.04 -18.09
CA PHE A 336 -21.52 1.79 -17.91
C PHE A 336 -22.40 2.90 -18.49
N LEU A 337 -21.90 4.14 -18.56
CA LEU A 337 -22.60 5.21 -19.29
C LEU A 337 -22.67 4.87 -20.79
N ASP A 338 -21.55 4.46 -21.37
CA ASP A 338 -21.48 4.07 -22.78
C ASP A 338 -22.39 2.88 -23.10
N GLU A 339 -22.47 1.89 -22.20
CA GLU A 339 -23.38 0.74 -22.33
C GLU A 339 -24.87 1.16 -22.24
N LEU A 340 -25.22 2.12 -21.39
CA LEU A 340 -26.60 2.63 -21.31
C LEU A 340 -27.00 3.38 -22.57
N ASP A 341 -26.10 4.18 -23.12
CA ASP A 341 -26.33 4.91 -24.38
C ASP A 341 -26.50 3.94 -25.55
N ALA A 342 -25.68 2.88 -25.62
CA ALA A 342 -25.79 1.85 -26.65
C ALA A 342 -27.17 1.16 -26.63
N VAL A 343 -27.70 0.83 -25.44
CA VAL A 343 -29.01 0.17 -25.30
C VAL A 343 -30.17 1.08 -25.70
N GLN A 344 -30.04 2.40 -25.57
CA GLN A 344 -31.10 3.35 -25.95
C GLN A 344 -31.09 3.70 -27.45
N MET A 345 -30.01 3.40 -28.16
CA MET A 345 -29.89 3.61 -29.61
C MET A 345 -30.44 2.45 -30.45
N ASP A 346 -30.55 1.25 -29.85
CA ASP A 346 -31.26 0.08 -30.39
C ASP A 346 -32.76 0.12 -30.02
#